data_AF-A0A931XHU9-F1
#
_entry.id   AF-A0A931XHU9-F1
#
_cell.length_a   1.000
_cell.length_b   1.000
_cell.length_c   1.000
_cell.angle_alpha   90.00
_cell.angle_beta   90.00
_cell.angle_gamma   90.00
#
_symmetry.space_group_name_H-M   'P 1'
#
loop_
_entity.id
_entity.type
_entity.pdbx_description
1 polymer ?
#
loop_
_entity_poly.entity_id
_entity_poly.type
_entity_poly.pdbx_seq_one_letter_code
_entity_poly.pdbx_strand_id
1 'polypeptide(L)'
;MTPSGSLILVVDASVARSAGETEDPVSAACRRFLVRAMSICYRLVMTRAIIDEWQRHQSAFSRKWLSAMTAKRKVVWLKGIPHATSIDAEGIIDPRGRQILIKDLHLLEAALSTDSIVVSRDDTCREVVQNCSPVIPVLRQIVWLNPINLDGDLDAALRNYPNRRLRRELRRWYT
;
A
#
# COMPACT_ATOMS: atom_id res chain seq x y z
N MET A 1 18.82 -12.62 9.71
CA MET A 1 18.99 -12.17 8.30
C MET A 1 17.88 -11.19 7.98
N THR A 2 18.19 -9.90 7.86
CA THR A 2 17.26 -8.91 7.29
C THR A 2 17.36 -9.00 5.76
N PRO A 3 16.25 -8.99 5.01
CA PRO A 3 16.30 -8.96 3.55
C PRO A 3 17.12 -7.74 3.10
N SER A 4 17.99 -7.94 2.11
CA SER A 4 18.90 -6.89 1.62
C SER A 4 18.24 -5.93 0.63
N GLY A 5 16.92 -5.98 0.48
CA GLY A 5 16.12 -5.05 -0.33
C GLY A 5 15.11 -4.28 0.51
N SER A 6 15.19 -2.96 0.51
CA SER A 6 14.19 -2.08 1.15
C SER A 6 12.97 -1.95 0.23
N LEU A 7 11.85 -2.58 0.62
CA LEU A 7 10.56 -2.49 -0.07
C LEU A 7 10.01 -1.07 -0.04
N ILE A 8 9.39 -0.64 -1.14
CA ILE A 8 8.68 0.61 -1.32
C ILE A 8 7.18 0.31 -1.32
N LEU A 9 6.48 0.87 -0.34
CA LEU A 9 5.06 0.60 -0.10
C LEU A 9 4.23 1.85 -0.41
N VAL A 10 3.04 1.66 -0.96
CA VAL A 10 1.96 2.65 -0.88
C VAL A 10 1.22 2.42 0.43
N VAL A 11 1.10 3.44 1.27
CA VAL A 11 0.28 3.39 2.49
C VAL A 11 -0.87 4.37 2.32
N ASP A 12 -2.08 3.82 2.30
CA ASP A 12 -3.32 4.57 2.18
C ASP A 12 -3.54 5.48 3.41
N ALA A 13 -4.13 6.66 3.17
CA ALA A 13 -4.58 7.56 4.20
C ALA A 13 -5.55 6.91 5.20
N SER A 14 -6.29 5.86 4.81
CA SER A 14 -7.14 5.08 5.75
C SER A 14 -6.34 4.45 6.90
N VAL A 15 -5.08 4.06 6.67
CA VAL A 15 -4.15 3.53 7.67
C VAL A 15 -3.59 4.68 8.51
N ALA A 16 -3.15 5.75 7.84
CA ALA A 16 -2.61 6.94 8.50
C ALA A 16 -3.63 7.62 9.42
N ARG A 17 -4.90 7.68 9.00
CA ARG A 17 -6.01 8.17 9.79
C ARG A 17 -6.25 7.30 11.01
N SER A 18 -6.24 5.98 10.82
CA SER A 18 -6.59 5.04 11.88
C SER A 18 -5.48 4.81 12.89
N ALA A 19 -4.20 5.02 12.56
CA ALA A 19 -3.09 4.92 13.52
C ALA A 19 -3.11 6.08 14.53
N GLY A 20 -4.15 6.16 15.34
CA GLY A 20 -4.30 7.13 16.43
C GLY A 20 -3.66 6.63 17.72
N GLU A 21 -3.93 7.36 18.81
CA GLU A 21 -3.45 7.02 20.16
C GLU A 21 -4.50 6.23 20.97
N THR A 22 -5.64 5.90 20.37
CA THR A 22 -6.67 5.08 21.02
C THR A 22 -6.22 3.62 21.14
N GLU A 23 -6.71 2.94 22.18
CA GLU A 23 -6.54 1.50 22.44
C GLU A 23 -7.48 0.61 21.61
N ASP A 24 -8.15 1.19 20.61
CA ASP A 24 -8.95 0.44 19.65
C ASP A 24 -8.05 -0.54 18.86
N PRO A 25 -8.49 -1.81 18.64
CA PRO A 25 -7.68 -2.82 17.96
C PRO A 25 -7.21 -2.40 16.56
N VAL A 26 -8.04 -1.67 15.80
CA VAL A 26 -7.69 -1.16 14.45
C VAL A 26 -6.61 -0.09 14.56
N SER A 27 -6.78 0.83 15.52
CA SER A 27 -5.79 1.88 15.80
C SER A 27 -4.44 1.30 16.19
N ALA A 28 -4.45 0.33 17.12
CA ALA A 28 -3.26 -0.38 17.55
C ALA A 28 -2.58 -1.13 16.40
N ALA A 29 -3.33 -1.84 15.56
CA ALA A 29 -2.77 -2.56 14.41
C ALA A 29 -2.12 -1.61 13.38
N CYS A 30 -2.79 -0.52 13.01
CA CYS A 30 -2.23 0.47 12.08
C CYS A 30 -0.96 1.13 12.65
N ARG A 31 -0.99 1.48 13.95
CA ARG A 31 0.16 2.07 14.64
C ARG A 31 1.34 1.10 14.69
N ARG A 32 1.11 -0.17 15.09
CA ARG A 32 2.15 -1.22 15.09
C ARG A 32 2.75 -1.40 13.71
N PHE A 33 1.93 -1.44 12.66
CA PHE A 33 2.40 -1.53 11.28
C PHE A 33 3.33 -0.35 10.92
N LEU A 34 2.92 0.90 11.16
CA LEU A 34 3.74 2.08 10.84
C LEU A 34 5.07 2.08 11.61
N VAL A 35 5.04 1.79 12.91
CA VAL A 35 6.26 1.66 13.73
C VAL A 35 7.19 0.59 13.15
N ARG A 36 6.63 -0.58 12.81
CA ARG A 36 7.41 -1.67 12.25
C ARG A 36 8.02 -1.30 10.91
N ALA A 37 7.23 -0.75 9.98
CA ALA A 37 7.69 -0.31 8.66
C ALA A 37 8.88 0.65 8.75
N MET A 38 8.86 1.57 9.70
CA MET A 38 9.98 2.46 9.97
C MET A 38 11.21 1.70 10.51
N SER A 39 11.03 0.69 11.36
CA SER A 39 12.14 -0.09 11.97
C SER A 39 12.84 -1.02 10.97
N ILE A 40 12.10 -1.71 10.09
CA ILE A 40 12.65 -2.71 9.15
C ILE A 40 13.01 -2.13 7.78
N CYS A 41 13.17 -0.80 7.73
CA CYS A 41 13.63 -0.09 6.53
C CYS A 41 12.73 -0.19 5.31
N TYR A 42 11.41 -0.29 5.49
CA TYR A 42 10.51 0.01 4.38
C TYR A 42 10.58 1.48 4.03
N ARG A 43 10.39 1.74 2.74
CA ARG A 43 10.24 3.07 2.16
C ARG A 43 8.78 3.28 1.81
N LEU A 44 8.36 4.52 1.85
CA LEU A 44 7.01 4.95 1.53
C LEU A 44 7.06 5.70 0.20
N VAL A 45 6.25 5.30 -0.76
CA VAL A 45 6.05 6.13 -1.95
C VAL A 45 5.02 7.22 -1.66
N MET A 46 5.35 8.43 -2.10
CA MET A 46 4.48 9.60 -2.00
C MET A 46 4.35 10.26 -3.36
N THR A 47 3.10 10.59 -3.68
CA THR A 47 2.71 11.39 -4.84
C THR A 47 1.98 12.62 -4.33
N ARG A 48 1.71 13.61 -5.19
CA ARG A 48 0.93 14.76 -4.78
C ARG A 48 -0.47 14.36 -4.28
N ALA A 49 -1.13 13.44 -4.97
CA ALA A 49 -2.46 12.96 -4.59
C ALA A 49 -2.45 12.25 -3.22
N ILE A 50 -1.49 11.35 -3.00
CA ILE A 50 -1.39 10.59 -1.74
C ILE A 50 -1.10 11.52 -0.56
N ILE A 51 -0.15 12.46 -0.72
CA ILE A 51 0.16 13.37 0.39
C ILE A 51 -0.99 14.32 0.70
N ASP A 52 -1.72 14.80 -0.32
CA ASP A 52 -2.87 15.67 -0.13
C ASP A 52 -4.00 14.93 0.62
N GLU A 53 -4.20 13.64 0.31
CA GLU A 53 -5.15 12.79 1.06
C GLU A 53 -4.71 12.57 2.51
N TRP A 54 -3.44 12.25 2.73
CA TRP A 54 -2.86 12.15 4.07
C TRP A 54 -3.04 13.44 4.86
N GLN A 55 -2.78 14.61 4.27
CA GLN A 55 -2.90 15.89 4.96
C GLN A 55 -4.33 16.17 5.44
N ARG A 56 -5.36 15.71 4.71
CA ARG A 56 -6.77 15.85 5.09
C ARG A 56 -7.21 14.90 6.20
N HIS A 57 -6.55 13.74 6.33
CA HIS A 57 -7.09 12.63 7.13
C HIS A 57 -6.15 12.04 8.17
N GLN A 58 -4.85 12.30 8.13
CA GLN A 58 -3.86 11.68 9.02
C GLN A 58 -4.07 12.04 10.50
N SER A 59 -3.80 11.08 11.37
CA SER A 59 -3.73 11.31 12.81
C SER A 59 -2.50 12.16 13.19
N ALA A 60 -2.49 12.69 14.43
CA ALA A 60 -1.32 13.38 14.98
C ALA A 60 -0.08 12.45 15.03
N PHE A 61 -0.29 11.17 15.36
CA PHE A 61 0.76 10.15 15.34
C PHE A 61 1.33 9.97 13.93
N SER A 62 0.49 9.73 12.93
CA SER A 62 0.93 9.47 11.55
C SER A 62 1.63 10.66 10.93
N ARG A 63 1.25 11.89 11.31
CA ARG A 63 1.98 13.11 10.93
C ARG A 63 3.41 13.13 11.47
N LYS A 64 3.59 12.85 12.77
CA LYS A 64 4.92 12.76 13.41
C LYS A 64 5.75 11.64 12.76
N TRP A 65 5.11 10.50 12.50
CA TRP A 65 5.73 9.36 11.84
C TRP A 65 6.20 9.71 10.42
N LEU A 66 5.38 10.39 9.60
CA LEU A 66 5.77 10.79 8.25
C LEU A 66 6.95 11.77 8.26
N SER A 67 6.96 12.71 9.23
CA SER A 67 8.10 13.61 9.44
C SER A 67 9.38 12.82 9.75
N ALA A 68 9.29 11.84 10.64
CA ALA A 68 10.43 10.97 10.98
C ALA A 68 10.91 10.13 9.77
N MET A 69 9.99 9.58 8.98
CA MET A 69 10.32 8.86 7.74
C MET A 69 11.03 9.76 6.73
N THR A 70 10.55 11.00 6.58
CA THR A 70 11.15 12.01 5.70
C THR A 70 12.57 12.37 6.16
N ALA A 71 12.76 12.65 7.45
CA ALA A 71 14.07 12.94 8.03
C ALA A 71 15.06 11.77 7.86
N LYS A 72 14.56 10.54 7.92
CA LYS A 72 15.34 9.31 7.67
C LYS A 72 15.53 8.98 6.19
N ARG A 73 15.07 9.84 5.27
CA ARG A 73 15.11 9.64 3.80
C ARG A 73 14.43 8.34 3.35
N LYS A 74 13.36 7.93 4.05
CA LYS A 74 12.56 6.75 3.74
C LYS A 74 11.30 7.08 2.92
N VAL A 75 11.15 8.31 2.43
CA VAL A 75 10.06 8.71 1.54
C VAL A 75 10.59 8.87 0.12
N VAL A 76 9.99 8.16 -0.83
CA VAL A 76 10.28 8.23 -2.25
C VAL A 76 9.20 9.07 -2.92
N TRP A 77 9.58 10.22 -3.45
CA TRP A 77 8.66 11.13 -4.14
C TRP A 77 8.59 10.80 -5.63
N LEU A 78 7.43 10.37 -6.11
CA LEU A 78 7.20 10.19 -7.55
C LEU A 78 6.68 11.51 -8.16
N LYS A 79 7.45 12.06 -9.09
CA LYS A 79 7.09 13.25 -9.85
C LYS A 79 6.45 12.81 -11.17
N GLY A 80 5.12 12.89 -11.22
CA GLY A 80 4.34 12.38 -12.35
C GLY A 80 4.31 10.86 -12.31
N ILE A 81 3.11 10.31 -12.22
CA ILE A 81 2.91 8.89 -12.52
C ILE A 81 2.30 8.85 -13.92
N PRO A 82 2.83 8.06 -14.86
CA PRO A 82 2.11 7.81 -16.10
C PRO A 82 0.74 7.30 -15.70
N HIS A 83 -0.33 8.00 -16.11
CA HIS A 83 -1.66 7.46 -15.90
C HIS A 83 -1.69 6.08 -16.53
N ALA A 84 -2.04 5.09 -15.72
CA ALA A 84 -2.07 3.71 -16.20
C ALA A 84 -3.28 3.61 -17.11
N THR A 85 -3.12 3.98 -18.39
CA THR A 85 -4.10 3.74 -19.46
C THR A 85 -4.50 2.26 -19.54
N SER A 86 -3.69 1.38 -18.95
CA SER A 86 -3.95 -0.05 -18.78
C SER A 86 -4.98 -0.42 -17.70
N ILE A 87 -5.38 0.49 -16.81
CA ILE A 87 -6.53 0.29 -15.90
C ILE A 87 -7.75 0.95 -16.56
N ASP A 88 -7.98 0.65 -17.83
CA ASP A 88 -9.26 0.94 -18.47
C ASP A 88 -10.21 -0.20 -18.15
N ALA A 89 -11.24 0.14 -17.38
CA ALA A 89 -12.26 -0.76 -16.87
C ALA A 89 -13.60 -0.60 -17.62
N GLU A 90 -13.66 0.30 -18.62
CA GLU A 90 -14.90 0.66 -19.28
C GLU A 90 -15.54 -0.55 -19.98
N GLY A 91 -16.78 -0.85 -19.62
CA GLY A 91 -17.53 -1.99 -20.14
C GLY A 91 -17.09 -3.37 -19.62
N ILE A 92 -15.98 -3.46 -18.88
CA ILE A 92 -15.45 -4.72 -18.32
C ILE A 92 -15.92 -4.92 -16.87
N ILE A 93 -15.95 -3.85 -16.09
CA ILE A 93 -16.33 -3.87 -14.67
C ILE A 93 -17.71 -3.23 -14.52
N ASP A 94 -18.50 -3.73 -13.58
CA ASP A 94 -19.75 -3.08 -13.20
C ASP A 94 -19.50 -1.63 -12.74
N PRO A 95 -20.49 -0.73 -12.86
CA PRO A 95 -20.30 0.69 -12.54
C PRO A 95 -19.83 0.96 -11.11
N ARG A 96 -20.23 0.13 -10.14
CA ARG A 96 -19.83 0.29 -8.72
C ARG A 96 -18.38 -0.11 -8.53
N GLY A 97 -17.97 -1.26 -9.07
CA GLY A 97 -16.57 -1.69 -9.06
C GLY A 97 -15.65 -0.66 -9.73
N ARG A 98 -16.09 -0.09 -10.87
CA ARG A 98 -15.35 0.98 -11.56
C ARG A 98 -15.16 2.21 -10.67
N GLN A 99 -16.20 2.68 -9.98
CA GLN A 99 -16.08 3.83 -9.07
C GLN A 99 -15.12 3.57 -7.91
N ILE A 100 -15.13 2.36 -7.36
CA ILE A 100 -14.21 1.95 -6.29
C ILE A 100 -12.75 2.01 -6.80
N LEU A 101 -12.46 1.46 -7.98
CA LEU A 101 -11.10 1.53 -8.55
C LEU A 101 -10.68 2.97 -8.91
N ILE A 102 -11.59 3.79 -9.46
CA ILE A 102 -11.28 5.18 -9.81
C ILE A 102 -10.89 5.97 -8.56
N LYS A 103 -11.60 5.76 -7.44
CA LYS A 103 -11.31 6.45 -6.18
C LYS A 103 -9.89 6.17 -5.70
N ASP A 104 -9.43 4.92 -5.83
CA ASP A 104 -8.11 4.48 -5.38
C ASP A 104 -7.09 4.35 -6.52
N LEU A 105 -7.37 4.90 -7.70
CA LEU A 105 -6.53 4.78 -8.89
C LEU A 105 -5.13 5.35 -8.63
N HIS A 106 -5.02 6.46 -7.89
CA HIS A 106 -3.75 7.05 -7.50
C HIS A 106 -2.90 6.13 -6.61
N LEU A 107 -3.53 5.28 -5.80
CA LEU A 107 -2.83 4.28 -4.99
C LEU A 107 -2.31 3.14 -5.87
N LEU A 108 -3.15 2.67 -6.80
CA LEU A 108 -2.80 1.60 -7.74
C LEU A 108 -1.66 2.03 -8.67
N GLU A 109 -1.74 3.23 -9.25
CA GLU A 109 -0.72 3.80 -10.12
C GLU A 109 0.63 3.96 -9.39
N ALA A 110 0.61 4.44 -8.14
CA ALA A 110 1.82 4.55 -7.32
C ALA A 110 2.42 3.17 -7.00
N ALA A 111 1.58 2.17 -6.73
CA ALA A 111 2.02 0.81 -6.46
C ALA A 111 2.64 0.18 -7.70
N LEU A 112 2.00 0.30 -8.87
CA LEU A 112 2.52 -0.23 -10.13
C LEU A 112 3.84 0.43 -10.56
N SER A 113 4.09 1.66 -10.11
CA SER A 113 5.36 2.37 -10.35
C SER A 113 6.48 1.97 -9.38
N THR A 114 6.19 1.10 -8.42
CA THR A 114 7.11 0.66 -7.35
C THR A 114 7.01 -0.86 -7.15
N ASP A 115 7.01 -1.35 -5.91
CA ASP A 115 7.01 -2.78 -5.61
C ASP A 115 5.59 -3.41 -5.64
N SER A 116 4.59 -2.71 -6.20
CA SER A 116 3.21 -3.17 -6.35
C SER A 116 2.49 -3.52 -5.03
N ILE A 117 2.92 -2.95 -3.90
CA ILE A 117 2.32 -3.19 -2.59
C ILE A 117 1.50 -1.98 -2.14
N VAL A 118 0.22 -2.22 -1.86
CA VAL A 118 -0.71 -1.27 -1.23
C VAL A 118 -1.05 -1.79 0.17
N VAL A 119 -0.89 -0.92 1.17
CA VAL A 119 -1.35 -1.17 2.54
C VAL A 119 -2.53 -0.25 2.82
N SER A 120 -3.71 -0.83 2.97
CA SER A 120 -4.98 -0.13 3.12
C SER A 120 -5.97 -0.95 3.93
N ARG A 121 -6.89 -0.26 4.62
CA ARG A 121 -8.01 -0.91 5.32
C ARG A 121 -9.24 -1.14 4.43
N ASP A 122 -9.20 -0.71 3.17
CA ASP A 122 -10.32 -0.86 2.25
C ASP A 122 -10.34 -2.26 1.65
N ASP A 123 -10.95 -3.22 2.36
CA ASP A 123 -11.13 -4.58 1.86
C ASP A 123 -12.12 -4.64 0.69
N THR A 124 -13.00 -3.64 0.52
CA THR A 124 -13.88 -3.55 -0.65
C THR A 124 -13.07 -3.28 -1.92
N CYS A 125 -12.13 -2.33 -1.88
CA CYS A 125 -11.24 -2.08 -3.02
C CYS A 125 -10.34 -3.28 -3.31
N ARG A 126 -9.81 -3.95 -2.27
CA ARG A 126 -9.08 -5.22 -2.41
C ARG A 126 -9.87 -6.28 -3.19
N GLU A 127 -11.13 -6.51 -2.83
CA GLU A 127 -11.98 -7.49 -3.50
C GLU A 127 -12.19 -7.13 -4.98
N VAL A 128 -12.45 -5.85 -5.28
CA VAL A 128 -12.59 -5.39 -6.67
C VAL A 128 -11.31 -5.61 -7.44
N VAL A 129 -10.14 -5.23 -6.90
CA VAL A 129 -8.83 -5.47 -7.54
C VAL A 129 -8.63 -6.96 -7.82
N GLN A 130 -8.95 -7.84 -6.88
CA GLN A 130 -8.84 -9.29 -7.05
C GLN A 130 -9.76 -9.82 -8.15
N ASN A 131 -11.03 -9.42 -8.13
CA ASN A 131 -12.04 -9.83 -9.11
C ASN A 131 -11.73 -9.32 -10.52
N CYS A 132 -11.08 -8.16 -10.63
CA CYS A 132 -10.73 -7.57 -11.93
C CYS A 132 -9.38 -8.05 -12.46
N SER A 133 -8.52 -8.62 -11.62
CA SER A 133 -7.21 -9.11 -12.03
C SER A 133 -7.22 -10.15 -13.17
N PRO A 134 -8.24 -11.03 -13.35
CA PRO A 134 -8.29 -11.92 -14.51
C PRO A 134 -8.44 -11.18 -15.84
N VAL A 135 -9.17 -10.06 -15.86
CA VAL A 135 -9.50 -9.28 -17.08
C VAL A 135 -8.61 -8.06 -17.27
N ILE A 136 -8.04 -7.51 -16.20
CA ILE A 136 -7.07 -6.41 -16.22
C ILE A 136 -5.72 -6.96 -15.70
N PRO A 137 -4.84 -7.45 -16.58
CA PRO A 137 -3.64 -8.20 -16.18
C PRO A 137 -2.68 -7.41 -15.28
N VAL A 138 -2.63 -6.08 -15.43
CA VAL A 138 -1.74 -5.23 -14.62
C VAL A 138 -2.07 -5.32 -13.13
N LEU A 139 -3.36 -5.51 -12.78
CA LEU A 139 -3.82 -5.64 -11.39
C LEU A 139 -3.38 -6.94 -10.72
N ARG A 140 -3.01 -7.98 -11.48
CA ARG A 140 -2.44 -9.23 -10.92
C ARG A 140 -1.14 -8.99 -10.16
N GLN A 141 -0.46 -7.88 -10.45
CA GLN A 141 0.78 -7.50 -9.78
C GLN A 141 0.52 -6.91 -8.39
N ILE A 142 -0.67 -6.33 -8.17
CA ILE A 142 -1.00 -5.63 -6.93
C ILE A 142 -1.12 -6.60 -5.77
N VAL A 143 -0.38 -6.27 -4.72
CA VAL A 143 -0.44 -6.91 -3.40
C VAL A 143 -1.13 -5.95 -2.47
N TRP A 144 -2.36 -6.27 -2.10
CA TRP A 144 -3.17 -5.44 -1.22
C TRP A 144 -3.26 -6.07 0.16
N LEU A 145 -2.81 -5.32 1.17
CA LEU A 145 -2.66 -5.83 2.53
C LEU A 145 -3.39 -4.93 3.53
N ASN A 146 -4.20 -5.54 4.37
CA ASN A 146 -4.86 -4.86 5.47
C ASN A 146 -4.03 -5.03 6.75
N PRO A 147 -3.53 -3.93 7.38
CA PRO A 147 -2.65 -4.02 8.55
C PRO A 147 -3.29 -4.72 9.76
N ILE A 148 -4.62 -4.78 9.83
CA ILE A 148 -5.35 -5.50 10.87
C ILE A 148 -5.08 -7.02 10.79
N ASN A 149 -4.84 -7.54 9.58
CA ASN A 149 -4.64 -8.96 9.33
C ASN A 149 -3.15 -9.37 9.29
N LEU A 150 -2.24 -8.45 9.58
CA LEU A 150 -0.79 -8.69 9.45
C LEU A 150 -0.10 -9.07 10.76
N ASP A 151 -0.71 -8.84 11.92
CA ASP A 151 -0.05 -8.89 13.23
C ASP A 151 1.30 -8.13 13.29
N GLY A 152 1.51 -7.17 12.37
CA GLY A 152 2.77 -6.45 12.21
C GLY A 152 3.87 -7.19 11.43
N ASP A 153 3.64 -8.41 10.94
CA ASP A 153 4.60 -9.16 10.11
C ASP A 153 4.24 -9.10 8.62
N LEU A 154 4.66 -8.00 7.98
CA LEU A 154 4.50 -7.83 6.53
C LEU A 154 5.24 -8.94 5.75
N ASP A 155 6.40 -9.38 6.22
CA ASP A 155 7.21 -10.38 5.50
C ASP A 155 6.51 -11.74 5.46
N ALA A 156 5.87 -12.14 6.56
CA ALA A 156 5.06 -13.34 6.61
C ALA A 156 3.87 -13.25 5.62
N ALA A 157 3.17 -12.12 5.60
CA ALA A 157 2.06 -11.92 4.68
C ALA A 157 2.51 -11.93 3.22
N LEU A 158 3.63 -11.29 2.89
CA LEU A 158 4.20 -11.27 1.54
C LEU A 158 4.64 -12.67 1.07
N ARG A 159 5.23 -13.49 1.96
CA ARG A 159 5.58 -14.89 1.65
C ARG A 159 4.35 -15.74 1.30
N ASN A 160 3.23 -15.46 1.96
CA ASN A 160 1.98 -16.21 1.80
C ASN A 160 1.08 -15.65 0.70
N TYR A 161 1.32 -14.42 0.21
CA TYR A 161 0.48 -13.79 -0.81
C TYR A 161 0.46 -14.63 -2.10
N PRO A 162 -0.71 -14.87 -2.74
CA PRO A 162 -0.86 -15.80 -3.87
C PRO A 162 -0.19 -15.35 -5.19
N ASN A 163 0.63 -14.29 -5.17
CA ASN A 163 1.36 -13.80 -6.32
C ASN A 163 2.72 -14.52 -6.46
N ARG A 164 2.81 -15.46 -7.42
CA ARG A 164 4.04 -16.24 -7.68
C ARG A 164 5.23 -15.38 -8.11
N ARG A 165 5.00 -14.25 -8.80
CA ARG A 165 6.07 -13.33 -9.21
C ARG A 165 6.66 -12.64 -7.99
N LEU A 166 5.82 -12.12 -7.11
CA LEU A 166 6.23 -11.52 -5.84
C LEU A 166 7.04 -12.51 -4.99
N ARG A 167 6.57 -13.77 -4.86
CA ARG A 167 7.34 -14.81 -4.13
C ARG A 167 8.72 -15.07 -4.74
N ARG A 168 8.85 -14.99 -6.07
CA ARG A 168 10.13 -15.21 -6.77
C ARG A 168 11.08 -14.02 -6.60
N GLU A 169 10.56 -12.81 -6.66
CA GLU A 169 11.30 -11.57 -6.45
C GLU A 169 11.73 -11.45 -4.97
N LEU A 170 10.84 -11.72 -4.02
CA LEU A 170 11.17 -11.78 -2.60
C LEU A 170 12.26 -12.82 -2.31
N ARG A 171 12.16 -14.05 -2.86
CA ARG A 171 13.22 -15.06 -2.67
C ARG A 171 14.61 -14.55 -3.07
N ARG A 172 14.73 -13.76 -4.14
CA ARG A 172 16.00 -13.16 -4.56
C ARG A 172 16.57 -12.14 -3.57
N TRP A 173 15.76 -11.62 -2.66
CA TRP A 173 16.17 -10.58 -1.70
C TRP A 173 16.57 -11.16 -0.33
N TYR A 174 16.23 -12.43 -0.09
CA TYR A 174 16.49 -13.17 1.14
C TYR A 174 17.54 -14.29 1.00
N THR A 175 18.03 -14.53 -0.22
CA THR A 175 19.15 -15.46 -0.52
C THR A 175 20.41 -14.64 -0.73
#